data_AF-A0A948KUR2-F1
#
_entry.id   AF-A0A948KUR2-F1
#
_cell.length_a   1.000
_cell.length_b   1.000
_cell.length_c   1.000
_cell.angle_alpha   90.00
_cell.angle_beta   90.00
_cell.angle_gamma   90.00
#
_symmetry.space_group_name_H-M   'P 1'
#
loop_
_entity.id
_entity.type
_entity.pdbx_description
1 polymer ?
#
loop_
_entity_poly.entity_id
_entity_poly.type
_entity_poly.pdbx_seq_one_letter_code
_entity_poly.pdbx_strand_id
1 'polypeptide(L)' 'MQPSLASRLRMALVMTIFVYPVVTLYLYILMPLTPGWEMWQRSLVLVPIMATTIVMLIVPFIGKRFGAFIAGTKKPLAA' A
#
# COMPACT_ATOMS: atom_id res chain seq x y z
N MET A 1 6.64 5.26 -23.92
CA MET A 1 6.64 3.80 -23.65
C MET A 1 5.35 3.46 -22.92
N GLN A 2 4.38 2.82 -23.58
CA GLN A 2 3.15 2.40 -22.89
C GLN A 2 3.51 1.35 -21.83
N PRO A 3 3.07 1.49 -20.57
CA PRO A 3 3.34 0.48 -19.55
C PRO A 3 2.66 -0.82 -19.98
N SER A 4 3.45 -1.84 -20.29
CA SER A 4 2.94 -3.15 -20.68
C SER A 4 2.03 -3.70 -19.58
N LEU A 5 0.98 -4.42 -19.96
CA LEU A 5 0.05 -5.04 -19.00
C LEU A 5 0.78 -5.88 -17.94
N ALA A 6 1.89 -6.52 -18.32
CA ALA A 6 2.76 -7.26 -17.40
C ALA A 6 3.40 -6.38 -16.31
N SER A 7 3.77 -5.13 -16.61
CA SER A 7 4.31 -4.19 -15.61
C SER A 7 3.24 -3.76 -14.61
N ARG A 8 2.02 -3.47 -15.10
CA ARG A 8 0.87 -3.14 -14.24
C ARG A 8 0.47 -4.31 -13.34
N LEU A 9 0.49 -5.54 -13.86
CA LEU A 9 0.16 -6.74 -13.09
C LEU A 9 1.20 -7.00 -11.98
N ARG A 10 2.49 -6.84 -12.27
CA ARG A 10 3.56 -6.94 -11.27
C ARG A 10 3.41 -5.88 -10.17
N MET A 11 3.08 -4.65 -10.55
CA MET A 11 2.83 -3.57 -9.60
C MET A 11 1.63 -3.88 -8.71
N ALA A 12 0.53 -4.37 -9.29
CA ALA A 12 -0.65 -4.78 -8.54
C ALA A 12 -0.34 -5.90 -7.56
N LEU A 13 0.40 -6.94 -7.97
CA LEU A 13 0.78 -8.05 -7.09
C LEU A 13 1.66 -7.59 -5.93
N VAL A 14 2.66 -6.74 -6.18
CA VAL A 14 3.51 -6.17 -5.12
C VAL A 14 2.66 -5.35 -4.16
N MET A 15 1.77 -4.50 -4.67
CA MET A 15 0.85 -3.73 -3.83
C MET A 15 -0.05 -4.64 -3.00
N THR A 16 -0.65 -5.68 -3.56
CA THR A 16 -1.50 -6.62 -2.82
C THR A 16 -0.72 -7.32 -1.70
N ILE A 17 0.50 -7.79 -1.96
CA ILE A 17 1.33 -8.46 -0.95
C ILE A 17 1.69 -7.53 0.21
N PHE A 18 1.91 -6.23 -0.05
CA PHE A 18 2.23 -5.26 1.00
C PHE A 18 1.00 -4.72 1.72
N VAL A 19 -0.11 -4.50 1.00
CA VAL A 19 -1.33 -3.92 1.57
C VAL A 19 -2.11 -4.96 2.38
N TYR A 20 -2.25 -6.20 1.89
CA TYR A 20 -3.00 -7.26 2.57
C TYR A 20 -2.62 -7.45 4.05
N PRO A 21 -1.34 -7.68 4.41
CA PRO A 21 -0.97 -7.86 5.81
C PRO A 21 -1.19 -6.62 6.66
N VAL A 22 -1.11 -5.41 6.09
CA VAL A 22 -1.43 -4.16 6.79
C VAL A 22 -2.92 -4.13 7.12
N VAL A 23 -3.78 -4.46 6.15
CA VAL A 23 -5.22 -4.53 6.38
C VAL A 23 -5.56 -5.54 7.46
N THR A 24 -5.00 -6.74 7.36
CA THR A 24 -5.21 -7.79 8.35
C THR A 24 -4.77 -7.32 9.74
N LEU A 25 -3.58 -6.74 9.88
CA LEU A 25 -3.08 -6.27 11.18
C LEU A 25 -3.99 -5.20 11.79
N TYR A 26 -4.43 -4.22 10.99
CA TYR A 26 -5.37 -3.21 11.46
C TYR A 26 -6.69 -3.82 11.92
N LEU A 27 -7.24 -4.79 11.19
CA LEU A 27 -8.46 -5.48 11.60
C LEU A 27 -8.28 -6.23 12.92
N TYR A 28 -7.16 -6.92 13.11
CA TYR A 28 -6.84 -7.60 14.35
C TYR A 28 -6.68 -6.65 15.54
N ILE A 29 -6.24 -5.42 15.31
CA ILE A 29 -6.13 -4.37 16.34
C ILE A 29 -7.49 -3.70 16.61
N LEU A 30 -8.24 -3.36 15.55
CA LEU A 30 -9.52 -2.66 15.69
C LEU A 30 -10.62 -3.55 16.27
N MET A 31 -10.65 -4.85 15.96
CA MET A 31 -11.65 -5.78 16.48
C MET A 31 -11.76 -5.77 18.02
N PRO A 32 -10.66 -5.94 18.79
CA PRO A 32 -10.73 -5.88 20.25
C PRO A 32 -10.91 -4.45 20.80
N LEU A 33 -10.53 -3.41 20.05
CA LEU A 33 -10.68 -2.00 20.48
C LEU A 33 -12.08 -1.43 20.25
N THR A 34 -12.87 -2.03 19.37
CA THR A 34 -14.21 -1.56 19.02
C THR A 34 -15.29 -2.62 19.30
N PRO A 35 -15.35 -3.22 20.51
CA PRO A 35 -16.40 -4.18 20.84
C PRO A 35 -17.76 -3.46 20.81
N GLY A 36 -18.74 -4.04 20.12
CA GLY A 36 -20.09 -3.47 19.96
C GLY A 36 -20.25 -2.41 18.87
N TRP A 37 -19.19 -2.04 18.14
CA TRP A 37 -19.33 -1.14 16.99
C TRP A 37 -19.95 -1.86 15.80
N GLU A 38 -20.88 -1.18 15.15
CA GLU A 38 -21.44 -1.61 13.87
C GLU A 38 -20.36 -1.58 12.77
N MET A 39 -20.54 -2.41 11.74
CA MET A 39 -19.55 -2.58 10.67
C MET A 39 -19.16 -1.25 10.00
N TRP A 40 -20.12 -0.34 9.84
CA TRP A 40 -19.89 0.97 9.22
C TRP A 40 -19.08 1.93 10.10
N GLN A 41 -19.25 1.89 11.43
CA GLN A 41 -18.48 2.72 12.37
C GLN A 41 -17.01 2.29 12.37
N ARG A 42 -16.76 0.97 12.36
CA ARG A 42 -15.41 0.42 12.22
C ARG A 42 -14.80 0.83 10.90
N SER A 43 -15.57 0.77 9.81
CA SER A 43 -15.10 1.11 8.47
C SER A 43 -14.77 2.61 8.33
N LEU A 44 -15.56 3.48 8.96
CA LEU A 44 -15.30 4.92 9.01
C LEU A 44 -13.95 5.27 9.65
N VAL A 45 -13.49 4.50 10.62
CA VAL A 45 -12.20 4.70 11.28
C VAL A 45 -11.08 3.95 10.55
N LEU A 46 -11.34 2.71 10.15
CA LEU A 46 -10.37 1.85 9.49
C LEU A 46 -9.88 2.44 8.17
N VAL A 47 -10.81 2.82 7.28
CA VAL A 47 -10.47 3.28 5.93
C VAL A 47 -9.53 4.50 5.91
N PRO A 48 -9.80 5.61 6.61
CA PRO A 48 -8.91 6.78 6.58
C PRO A 48 -7.55 6.49 7.23
N ILE A 49 -7.50 5.71 8.31
CA ILE A 49 -6.23 5.32 8.94
C ILE A 49 -5.39 4.47 7.98
N MET A 50 -6.02 3.49 7.33
CA MET A 50 -5.33 2.64 6.35
C MET A 50 -4.89 3.42 5.12
N ALA A 51 -5.74 4.28 4.57
CA ALA A 51 -5.40 5.11 3.41
C ALA A 51 -4.20 6.02 3.71
N THR A 52 -4.21 6.68 4.87
CA THR A 52 -3.11 7.54 5.31
C THR A 52 -1.82 6.73 5.49
N THR A 53 -1.91 5.57 6.14
CA THR A 53 -0.76 4.66 6.32
C THR A 53 -0.18 4.18 5.00
N ILE A 54 -1.05 3.80 4.05
CA ILE A 54 -0.60 3.31 2.75
C ILE A 54 0.09 4.44 1.97
N VAL A 55 -0.53 5.61 1.87
CA VAL A 55 0.01 6.73 1.09
C VAL A 55 1.29 7.30 1.71
N MET A 56 1.35 7.44 3.04
CA MET A 56 2.48 8.05 3.73
C MET A 56 3.63 7.10 4.07
N LEU A 57 3.35 5.80 4.29
CA LEU A 57 4.37 4.82 4.65
C LEU A 57 4.58 3.77 3.57
N ILE A 58 3.54 3.06 3.15
CA ILE A 58 3.70 1.90 2.24
C ILE A 58 4.18 2.33 0.85
N VAL A 59 3.57 3.36 0.24
CA VAL A 59 3.96 3.87 -1.07
C VAL A 59 5.42 4.32 -1.11
N PRO A 60 5.93 5.17 -0.19
CA PRO A 60 7.34 5.53 -0.20
C PRO A 60 8.24 4.37 0.23
N PHE A 61 7.77 3.43 1.05
CA PHE A 61 8.57 2.27 1.45
C PHE A 61 8.78 1.27 0.30
N ILE A 62 7.73 0.98 -0.46
CA ILE A 62 7.81 0.22 -1.72
C ILE A 62 8.64 1.02 -2.72
N GLY A 63 8.41 2.33 -2.84
CA GLY A 63 9.22 3.22 -3.67
C GLY A 63 10.70 3.28 -3.27
N LYS A 64 11.06 3.07 -2.00
CA LYS A 64 12.44 3.12 -1.51
C LYS A 64 13.14 1.76 -1.60
N ARG A 65 12.43 0.66 -1.31
CA ARG A 65 12.98 -0.72 -1.37
C ARG A 65 12.90 -1.36 -2.75
N PHE A 66 11.84 -1.08 -3.49
CA PHE A 66 11.61 -1.59 -4.84
C PHE A 66 11.66 -0.49 -5.91
N GLY A 67 11.87 0.78 -5.56
CA GLY A 67 12.03 1.83 -6.57
C GLY A 67 13.28 1.67 -7.42
N ALA A 68 14.37 1.08 -6.93
CA ALA A 68 15.50 0.72 -7.79
C ALA A 68 15.12 -0.38 -8.82
N PHE A 69 14.18 -1.26 -8.46
CA PHE A 69 13.67 -2.35 -9.30
C PHE A 69 12.52 -1.92 -10.23
N ILE A 70 11.72 -0.92 -9.83
CA ILE A 70 10.58 -0.38 -10.60
C ILE A 70 10.98 0.84 -11.44
N ALA A 71 11.86 1.70 -10.94
CA ALA A 71 12.33 2.91 -11.63
C ALA A 71 13.54 2.68 -12.55
N GLY A 72 13.91 1.41 -12.80
CA GLY A 72 14.94 0.95 -13.75
C GLY A 72 15.86 2.07 -14.25
N THR A 73 16.91 2.36 -13.50
CA THR A 73 17.92 3.38 -13.84
C THR A 73 17.31 4.74 -14.16
N LYS A 74 17.25 5.66 -13.18
CA LYS A 74 17.39 7.07 -13.51
C LYS A 74 18.73 7.19 -14.25
N LYS A 75 18.72 7.22 -15.58
CA LYS A 75 19.87 7.63 -16.36
C LYS A 75 20.22 9.01 -15.80
N PRO A 76 21.41 9.24 -15.23
CA PRO A 76 21.81 10.59 -14.89
C PRO A 76 21.69 11.37 -16.19
N LEU A 77 20.90 12.43 -16.17
CA LEU A 77 20.83 13.36 -17.28
C LEU A 77 22.26 13.87 -17.42
N ALA A 78 22.97 13.37 -18.44
CA ALA A 78 24.32 13.80 -18.75
C ALA A 78 24.25 15.31 -19.00
N ALA A 79 25.02 16.05 -18.21
CA ALA A 79 25.32 17.46 -18.42
C ALA A 79 26.19 17.64 -19.67
#